data_AF-A0A7S3F1Y8-F1
#
_entry.id   AF-A0A7S3F1Y8-F1
#
_cell.length_a   1.000
_cell.length_b   1.000
_cell.length_c   1.000
_cell.angle_alpha   90.00
_cell.angle_beta   90.00
_cell.angle_gamma   90.00
#
_symmetry.space_group_name_H-M   'P 1'
#
loop_
_entity.id
_entity.type
_entity.pdbx_description
1 polymer ?
#
loop_
_entity_poly.entity_id
_entity_poly.type
_entity_poly.pdbx_seq_one_letter_code
_entity_poly.pdbx_strand_id
1 'polypeptide(L)'
;TEPCVVVNPRILRQSRTHDCGWESCLSVPDYAAVVRRPRSIVASYETAEGEHIERVLNGWEARVFQHELDHLNGVMFTERAVMRSLAHQSVLVSEEVKVRLLLEAEAMEEVDDGDVGTHP
;
A
#
# COMPACT_ATOMS: atom_id res chain seq x y z
N THR A 1 8.07 4.05 -16.18
CA THR A 1 7.30 2.83 -16.51
C THR A 1 6.24 3.20 -17.50
N GLU A 2 5.93 2.32 -18.45
CA GLU A 2 4.83 2.54 -19.39
C GLU A 2 3.49 2.19 -18.73
N PRO A 3 2.38 2.85 -19.12
CA PRO A 3 1.05 2.49 -18.63
C PRO A 3 0.71 1.04 -18.98
N CYS A 4 0.08 0.32 -18.05
CA CYS A 4 -0.41 -1.04 -18.30
C CYS A 4 -1.87 -1.16 -17.90
N VAL A 5 -2.63 -1.97 -18.65
CA VAL A 5 -3.99 -2.37 -18.30
C VAL A 5 -3.94 -3.75 -17.69
N VAL A 6 -4.57 -3.89 -16.53
CA VAL A 6 -4.56 -5.10 -15.71
C VAL A 6 -6.01 -5.55 -15.52
N VAL A 7 -6.34 -6.73 -16.03
CA VAL A 7 -7.67 -7.33 -15.96
C VAL A 7 -7.64 -8.55 -15.03
N ASN A 8 -8.69 -8.74 -14.24
CA ASN A 8 -8.83 -9.84 -13.26
C ASN A 8 -7.61 -10.03 -12.33
N PRO A 9 -7.03 -8.97 -11.73
CA PRO A 9 -5.82 -9.09 -10.94
C PRO A 9 -5.98 -9.98 -9.71
N ARG A 10 -4.94 -10.75 -9.41
CA ARG A 10 -4.80 -11.57 -8.22
C ARG A 10 -3.39 -11.46 -7.67
N ILE A 11 -3.27 -11.53 -6.35
CA ILE A 11 -1.99 -11.75 -5.69
C ILE A 11 -1.92 -13.21 -5.29
N LEU A 12 -0.98 -13.95 -5.88
CA LEU A 12 -0.79 -15.38 -5.61
C LEU A 12 0.05 -15.60 -4.36
N ARG A 13 1.04 -14.73 -4.13
CA ARG A 13 1.97 -14.79 -2.99
C ARG A 13 2.42 -13.39 -2.59
N GLN A 14 2.80 -13.22 -1.34
CA GLN A 14 3.31 -11.98 -0.78
C GLN A 14 4.58 -12.25 0.05
N SER A 15 5.49 -11.29 0.13
CA SER A 15 6.63 -11.36 1.03
C SER A 15 6.20 -11.27 2.48
N ARG A 16 6.98 -11.90 3.37
CA ARG A 16 6.83 -11.72 4.83
C ARG A 16 7.32 -10.34 5.30
N THR A 17 8.26 -9.76 4.56
CA THR A 17 8.75 -8.42 4.82
C THR A 17 7.76 -7.38 4.28
N HIS A 18 7.61 -6.32 5.05
CA HIS A 18 6.74 -5.20 4.73
C HIS A 18 7.57 -3.92 4.65
N ASP A 19 7.04 -2.92 3.95
CA ASP A 19 7.51 -1.54 4.05
C ASP A 19 6.33 -0.60 4.35
N CYS A 20 6.61 0.44 5.12
CA CYS A 20 5.70 1.55 5.30
C CYS A 20 6.01 2.62 4.26
N GLY A 21 4.98 3.26 3.74
CA GLY A 21 5.14 4.30 2.74
C GLY A 21 3.91 5.17 2.64
N TRP A 22 4.11 6.42 2.24
CA TRP A 22 3.03 7.36 1.99
C TRP A 22 2.22 6.92 0.76
N GLU A 23 0.91 6.75 0.95
CA GLU A 23 -0.07 6.55 -0.12
C GLU A 23 -1.04 7.72 -0.15
N SER A 24 -1.50 8.04 -1.36
CA SER A 24 -2.60 8.99 -1.62
C SER A 24 -3.43 8.44 -2.76
N CYS A 25 -4.65 8.93 -2.93
CA CYS A 25 -5.54 8.48 -3.99
C CYS A 25 -6.27 9.67 -4.61
N LEU A 26 -6.48 9.64 -5.92
CA LEU A 26 -7.29 10.66 -6.62
C LEU A 26 -8.73 10.72 -6.11
N SER A 27 -9.25 9.63 -5.55
CA SER A 27 -10.57 9.56 -4.93
C SER A 27 -10.64 10.20 -3.54
N VAL A 28 -9.50 10.52 -2.92
CA VAL A 28 -9.40 11.26 -1.65
C VAL A 28 -8.38 12.39 -1.85
N PRO A 29 -8.79 13.47 -2.53
CA PRO A 29 -7.88 14.54 -2.93
C PRO A 29 -7.20 15.17 -1.72
N ASP A 30 -5.98 15.65 -1.92
CA ASP A 30 -5.18 16.42 -0.96
C ASP A 30 -4.77 15.70 0.33
N TYR A 31 -5.15 14.43 0.54
CA TYR A 31 -4.72 13.65 1.70
C TYR A 31 -3.75 12.54 1.31
N ALA A 32 -2.87 12.22 2.25
CA ALA A 32 -2.02 11.04 2.21
C ALA A 32 -1.92 10.43 3.62
N ALA A 33 -1.63 9.14 3.68
CA ALA A 33 -1.38 8.44 4.93
C ALA A 33 -0.25 7.43 4.74
N VAL A 34 0.39 7.03 5.83
CA VAL A 34 1.36 5.93 5.80
C VAL A 34 0.57 4.62 5.77
N VAL A 35 0.91 3.74 4.84
CA VAL A 35 0.32 2.41 4.70
C VAL A 35 1.43 1.37 4.69
N ARG A 36 1.24 0.29 5.45
CA ARG A 36 2.13 -0.86 5.48
C ARG A 36 1.74 -1.86 4.39
N ARG A 37 2.69 -2.26 3.55
CA ARG A 37 2.46 -3.19 2.43
C ARG A 37 3.52 -4.29 2.42
N PRO A 38 3.18 -5.52 2.02
CA PRO A 38 4.17 -6.49 1.56
C PRO A 38 5.12 -5.86 0.52
N ARG A 39 6.43 -5.96 0.77
CA ARG A 39 7.49 -5.37 -0.07
C ARG A 39 7.53 -5.96 -1.47
N SER A 40 7.15 -7.24 -1.62
CA SER A 40 7.01 -7.88 -2.92
C SER A 40 5.82 -8.82 -2.98
N ILE A 41 5.29 -9.00 -4.20
CA ILE A 41 4.14 -9.85 -4.48
C ILE A 41 4.39 -10.65 -5.76
N VAL A 42 3.75 -11.82 -5.88
CA VAL A 42 3.57 -12.52 -7.16
C VAL A 42 2.18 -12.16 -7.66
N ALA A 43 2.12 -11.34 -8.70
CA ALA A 43 0.87 -10.88 -9.31
C ALA A 43 0.51 -11.76 -10.51
N SER A 44 -0.77 -12.07 -10.65
CA SER A 44 -1.35 -12.75 -11.82
C SER A 44 -2.50 -11.90 -12.36
N TYR A 45 -2.55 -11.69 -13.66
CA TYR A 45 -3.58 -10.89 -14.33
C TYR A 45 -3.63 -11.19 -15.83
N GLU A 46 -4.60 -10.61 -16.52
CA GLU A 46 -4.72 -10.58 -17.97
C GLU A 46 -4.40 -9.18 -18.51
N THR A 47 -3.75 -9.06 -19.66
CA THR A 47 -3.61 -7.78 -20.36
C THR A 47 -4.93 -7.37 -21.03
N ALA A 48 -4.99 -6.17 -21.61
CA ALA A 48 -6.17 -5.75 -22.39
C ALA A 48 -6.43 -6.65 -23.61
N GLU A 49 -5.38 -7.29 -24.13
CA GLU A 49 -5.41 -8.23 -25.25
C GLU A 49 -5.77 -9.67 -24.82
N GLY A 50 -5.96 -9.91 -23.52
CA GLY A 50 -6.30 -11.22 -22.94
C GLY A 50 -5.10 -12.14 -22.71
N GLU A 51 -3.86 -11.62 -22.77
CA GLU A 51 -2.68 -12.42 -22.46
C GLU A 51 -2.53 -12.60 -20.94
N HIS A 52 -2.35 -13.84 -20.48
CA HIS A 52 -2.09 -14.11 -19.07
C HIS A 52 -0.65 -13.77 -18.69
N ILE A 53 -0.51 -12.95 -17.65
CA ILE A 53 0.76 -12.56 -17.06
C ILE A 53 0.83 -13.06 -15.63
N GLU A 54 1.94 -13.69 -15.28
CA GLU A 54 2.34 -13.94 -13.89
C GLU A 54 3.76 -13.41 -13.69
N ARG A 55 3.95 -12.48 -12.75
CA ARG A 55 5.27 -11.90 -12.48
C ARG A 55 5.44 -11.43 -11.05
N VAL A 56 6.69 -11.36 -10.62
CA VAL A 56 7.06 -10.75 -9.33
C VAL A 56 7.08 -9.24 -9.48
N LEU A 57 6.36 -8.53 -8.62
CA LEU A 57 6.43 -7.08 -8.46
C LEU A 57 7.12 -6.76 -7.13
N ASN A 58 7.93 -5.69 -7.11
CA ASN A 58 8.69 -5.29 -5.92
C ASN A 58 8.58 -3.78 -5.68
N GLY A 59 8.72 -3.37 -4.42
CA GLY A 59 8.79 -1.96 -4.03
C GLY A 59 7.59 -1.16 -4.53
N TRP A 60 7.83 -0.05 -5.23
CA TRP A 60 6.78 0.85 -5.69
C TRP A 60 5.74 0.18 -6.60
N GLU A 61 6.16 -0.67 -7.54
CA GLU A 61 5.22 -1.36 -8.44
C GLU A 61 4.31 -2.32 -7.67
N ALA A 62 4.86 -3.03 -6.68
CA ALA A 62 4.05 -3.89 -5.81
C ALA A 62 3.05 -3.07 -4.98
N ARG A 63 3.47 -1.90 -4.47
CA ARG A 63 2.61 -1.00 -3.69
C ARG A 63 1.44 -0.47 -4.53
N VAL A 64 1.72 0.04 -5.73
CA VAL A 64 0.67 0.53 -6.65
C VAL A 64 -0.30 -0.60 -6.99
N PHE A 65 0.20 -1.79 -7.35
CA PHE A 65 -0.69 -2.92 -7.67
C PHE A 65 -1.60 -3.29 -6.49
N GLN A 66 -1.06 -3.30 -5.27
CA GLN A 66 -1.85 -3.57 -4.06
C GLN A 66 -2.89 -2.47 -3.79
N HIS A 67 -2.53 -1.19 -3.99
CA HIS A 67 -3.45 -0.06 -3.88
C HIS A 67 -4.61 -0.17 -4.88
N GLU A 68 -4.31 -0.43 -6.15
CA GLU A 68 -5.35 -0.54 -7.17
C GLU A 68 -6.20 -1.81 -6.99
N LEU A 69 -5.61 -2.91 -6.52
CA LEU A 69 -6.37 -4.12 -6.17
C LEU A 69 -7.33 -3.87 -4.99
N ASP A 70 -6.96 -3.05 -4.02
CA ASP A 70 -7.86 -2.70 -2.91
C ASP A 70 -9.12 -2.00 -3.41
N HIS A 71 -9.02 -1.10 -4.39
CA HIS A 71 -10.19 -0.44 -5.01
C HIS A 71 -11.17 -1.45 -5.60
N LEU A 72 -10.67 -2.51 -6.23
CA LEU A 72 -11.51 -3.59 -6.77
C LEU A 72 -12.23 -4.40 -5.67
N ASN A 73 -11.70 -4.36 -4.45
CA ASN A 73 -12.31 -4.98 -3.27
C ASN A 73 -13.09 -3.96 -2.41
N GLY A 74 -13.24 -2.72 -2.87
CA GLY A 74 -13.94 -1.66 -2.15
C GLY A 74 -13.21 -1.15 -0.90
N VAL A 75 -11.89 -1.34 -0.82
CA VAL A 75 -11.05 -0.91 0.29
C VAL A 75 -10.25 0.33 -0.12
N MET A 76 -10.31 1.38 0.69
CA MET A 76 -9.55 2.61 0.49
C MET A 76 -8.24 2.59 1.29
N PHE A 77 -7.21 3.31 0.83
CA PHE A 77 -5.94 3.41 1.57
C PHE A 77 -6.11 3.98 2.98
N THR A 78 -7.13 4.81 3.21
CA THR A 78 -7.47 5.37 4.53
C THR A 78 -7.90 4.31 5.54
N GLU A 79 -8.43 3.18 5.08
CA GLU A 79 -8.79 2.05 5.94
C GLU A 79 -7.57 1.19 6.32
N ARG A 80 -6.47 1.34 5.58
CA ARG A 80 -5.17 0.71 5.87
C ARG A 80 -4.14 1.68 6.46
N ALA A 81 -4.58 2.91 6.76
CA ALA A 81 -3.71 3.95 7.25
C ALA A 81 -3.19 3.58 8.64
N VAL A 82 -1.87 3.66 8.81
CA VAL A 82 -1.26 3.59 10.13
C VAL A 82 -1.83 4.71 10.99
N MET A 83 -2.16 4.39 12.23
CA MET A 83 -2.78 5.33 13.16
C MET A 83 -1.98 6.64 13.26
N ARG A 84 -2.70 7.77 13.25
CA ARG A 84 -2.14 9.14 13.30
C ARG A 84 -1.28 9.56 12.10
N SER A 85 -1.26 8.79 11.01
CA SER A 85 -0.47 9.15 9.83
C SER A 85 -1.22 9.97 8.78
N LEU A 86 -2.56 10.07 8.84
CA LEU A 86 -3.33 10.84 7.86
C LEU A 86 -2.97 12.33 7.93
N ALA A 87 -2.51 12.88 6.81
CA ALA A 87 -2.06 14.26 6.71
C ALA A 87 -2.52 14.89 5.40
N HIS A 88 -2.80 16.18 5.45
CA HIS A 88 -2.98 16.99 4.24
C HIS A 88 -1.63 17.14 3.53
N GLN A 89 -1.59 16.99 2.20
CA GLN A 89 -0.37 16.98 1.40
C GLN A 89 0.45 18.27 1.52
N SER A 90 -0.18 19.40 1.86
CA SER A 90 0.52 20.67 2.12
C SER A 90 1.46 20.63 3.33
N VAL A 91 1.27 19.68 4.26
CA VAL A 91 2.17 19.48 5.40
C VAL A 91 3.33 18.54 5.03
N LEU A 92 3.15 17.74 3.98
CA LEU A 92 4.12 16.79 3.45
C LEU A 92 4.95 17.42 2.31
N VAL A 93 5.40 18.67 2.49
CA VAL A 93 6.20 19.37 1.46
C VAL A 93 7.71 19.24 1.68
N SER A 94 8.14 18.96 2.90
CA SER A 94 9.55 18.74 3.25
C SER A 94 9.82 17.25 3.43
N GLU A 95 10.90 16.78 2.80
CA GLU A 95 11.41 15.43 2.93
C GLU A 95 11.72 15.10 4.40
N GLU A 96 12.29 16.04 5.16
CA GLU A 96 12.59 15.85 6.58
C GLU A 96 11.31 15.61 7.41
N VAL A 97 10.24 16.35 7.10
CA VAL A 97 8.93 16.15 7.74
C VAL A 97 8.35 14.79 7.36
N LYS A 98 8.37 14.43 6.07
CA LYS A 98 7.87 13.12 5.59
C LYS A 98 8.60 11.96 6.24
N VAL A 99 9.92 12.02 6.30
CA VAL A 99 10.77 10.96 6.86
C VAL A 99 10.51 10.82 8.36
N ARG A 100 10.47 11.94 9.10
CA ARG A 100 10.17 11.90 10.55
C ARG A 100 8.81 11.26 10.83
N LEU A 101 7.75 11.71 10.14
CA LEU A 101 6.40 11.18 10.33
C LEU A 101 6.27 9.72 9.89
N LEU A 102 7.01 9.32 8.85
CA LEU A 102 7.06 7.92 8.42
C LEU A 102 7.69 7.03 9.50
N LEU A 103 8.82 7.44 10.09
CA LEU A 103 9.48 6.71 11.17
C LEU A 103 8.61 6.62 12.42
N GLU A 104 7.90 7.71 12.76
CA GLU A 104 6.93 7.70 13.85
C GLU A 104 5.78 6.71 13.61
N ALA A 105 5.25 6.65 12.38
CA ALA A 105 4.22 5.69 12.00
C ALA A 105 4.74 4.23 12.04
N GLU A 106 5.94 3.97 11.51
CA GLU A 106 6.57 2.65 11.57
C GLU A 106 6.72 2.14 13.01
N ALA A 107 7.14 2.99 13.94
CA ALA A 107 7.31 2.63 15.34
C ALA A 107 5.98 2.30 16.05
N MET A 108 4.84 2.83 15.58
CA MET A 108 3.52 2.55 16.17
C MET A 108 2.98 1.17 15.78
N GLU A 109 3.35 0.65 14.61
CA GLU A 109 2.91 -0.67 14.13
C GLU A 109 3.61 -1.83 14.85
N GLU A 110 4.88 -1.66 15.26
CA GLU A 110 5.60 -2.70 16.01
C GLU A 110 4.96 -3.04 17.35
N VAL A 111 4.06 -2.18 17.85
CA VAL A 111 3.31 -2.39 19.10
C VAL A 111 2.07 -3.28 18.88
N ASP A 112 1.52 -3.36 17.68
CA ASP A 112 0.27 -4.07 17.37
C ASP A 112 0.48 -5.53 16.96
N ASP A 113 1.62 -5.86 16.34
CA ASP A 113 2.01 -7.25 15.97
C ASP A 113 2.20 -8.17 17.22
N GLY A 114 2.07 -7.64 18.44
CA GLY A 114 2.25 -8.33 19.73
C GLY A 114 0.99 -8.60 20.56
N ASP A 115 -0.18 -8.07 20.19
CA ASP A 115 -1.42 -8.23 20.97
C ASP A 115 -2.55 -8.90 20.16
N VAL A 116 -2.32 -10.13 19.72
CA VAL A 116 -3.44 -11.08 19.53
C VAL A 116 -3.75 -11.71 20.89
N GLY A 117 -4.07 -10.86 21.86
CA GLY A 117 -4.68 -11.24 23.12
C GLY A 117 -6.06 -11.79 22.83
N THR A 118 -6.23 -13.10 23.04
CA THR A 118 -7.54 -13.75 23.06
C THR A 118 -8.44 -13.00 24.03
N HIS A 119 -9.43 -12.29 23.50
CA HIS A 119 -10.57 -11.85 24.30
C HIS A 119 -11.78 -12.76 24.03
N PRO A 120 -12.56 -13.06 25.09
CA PRO A 120 -13.45 -14.21 25.21
C PRO A 120 -14.71 -14.16 24.35
#